data_AF-A0A0A1U1M0-F1
#
_entry.id   AF-A0A0A1U1M0-F1
#
_cell.length_a   1.000
_cell.length_b   1.000
_cell.length_c   1.000
_cell.angle_alpha   90.00
_cell.angle_beta   90.00
_cell.angle_gamma   90.00
#
_symmetry.space_group_name_H-M   'P 1'
#
loop_
_entity.id
_entity.type
_entity.pdbx_description
1 polymer ?
#
loop_
_entity_poly.entity_id
_entity_poly.type
_entity_poly.pdbx_seq_one_letter_code
_entity_poly.pdbx_strand_id
1 'polypeptide(L)'
;MDGSAETPTTTSSKTTSIGLPVIVESLLSSLCLVSSLYIYFFEQANVYCRAVALQNIMLFYLFFALFVFILTSILAFGMVWEYIMFVYVGIALIAKVVQMVIAALFSKSERFIGIPPISTFILNKASAL
;
A
#
# COMPACT_ATOMS: atom_id res chain seq x y z
N MET A 1 -40.93 -32.17 8.08
CA MET A 1 -39.87 -31.92 7.07
C MET A 1 -39.75 -30.42 6.97
N ASP A 2 -38.94 -29.79 7.81
CA ASP A 2 -38.63 -28.36 7.69
C ASP A 2 -37.11 -28.25 7.75
N GLY A 3 -36.51 -28.25 6.57
CA GLY A 3 -35.09 -28.01 6.38
C GLY A 3 -34.83 -26.53 6.52
N SER A 4 -34.45 -26.10 7.72
CA SER A 4 -33.76 -24.83 7.92
C SER A 4 -32.39 -24.93 7.24
N ALA A 5 -32.35 -24.55 5.97
CA ALA A 5 -31.11 -24.27 5.27
C ALA A 5 -30.49 -23.05 5.93
N GLU A 6 -29.59 -23.28 6.89
CA GLU A 6 -28.59 -22.31 7.25
C GLU A 6 -27.80 -21.99 5.98
N THR A 7 -28.07 -20.84 5.39
CA THR A 7 -27.26 -20.27 4.32
C THR A 7 -25.85 -20.16 4.88
N PRO A 8 -24.84 -20.88 4.36
CA PRO A 8 -23.49 -20.59 4.74
C PRO A 8 -23.23 -19.16 4.27
N THR A 9 -23.01 -18.24 5.21
CA THR A 9 -22.33 -16.97 4.95
C THR A 9 -20.92 -17.31 4.49
N THR A 10 -20.79 -17.76 3.25
CA THR A 10 -19.54 -17.80 2.50
C THR A 10 -19.14 -16.35 2.33
N THR A 11 -18.43 -15.85 3.35
CA THR A 11 -17.50 -14.75 3.20
C THR A 11 -16.52 -15.23 2.14
N SER A 12 -16.83 -14.96 0.87
CA SER A 12 -15.98 -15.26 -0.27
C SER A 12 -14.74 -14.38 -0.12
N SER A 13 -13.81 -14.80 0.74
CA SER A 13 -12.42 -14.36 0.70
C SER A 13 -11.93 -14.72 -0.69
N LYS A 14 -12.08 -13.79 -1.64
CA LYS A 14 -11.52 -13.95 -2.98
C LYS A 14 -10.03 -14.23 -2.80
N THR A 15 -9.62 -15.44 -3.13
CA THR A 15 -8.23 -15.83 -3.07
C THR A 15 -7.50 -15.17 -4.22
N THR A 16 -6.35 -14.57 -3.94
CA THR A 16 -5.50 -13.91 -4.94
C THR A 16 -4.68 -14.92 -5.75
N SER A 17 -3.97 -14.49 -6.81
CA SER A 17 -3.10 -15.39 -7.60
C SER A 17 -2.02 -16.05 -6.75
N ILE A 18 -1.60 -15.37 -5.68
CA ILE A 18 -0.61 -15.86 -4.71
C ILE A 18 -1.24 -16.86 -3.71
N GLY A 19 -2.56 -17.07 -3.75
CA GLY A 19 -3.27 -17.98 -2.86
C GLY A 19 -3.56 -17.39 -1.48
N LEU A 20 -3.35 -16.08 -1.30
CA LEU A 20 -3.57 -15.38 -0.05
C LEU A 20 -4.95 -14.68 -0.03
N PRO A 21 -5.52 -14.41 1.16
CA PRO A 21 -6.66 -13.52 1.26
C PRO A 21 -6.27 -12.08 0.86
N VAL A 22 -7.15 -11.37 0.13
CA VAL A 22 -6.95 -9.96 -0.28
C VAL A 22 -6.50 -9.04 0.87
N ILE A 23 -7.04 -9.26 2.07
CA ILE A 23 -6.66 -8.51 3.29
C ILE A 23 -5.18 -8.72 3.63
N VAL A 24 -4.72 -9.97 3.60
CA VAL A 24 -3.34 -10.30 3.95
C VAL A 24 -2.38 -9.75 2.92
N GLU A 25 -2.74 -9.83 1.63
CA GLU A 25 -1.89 -9.34 0.56
C GLU A 25 -1.82 -7.81 0.49
N SER A 26 -2.93 -7.12 0.71
CA SER A 26 -2.96 -5.64 0.79
C SER A 26 -2.20 -5.09 2.00
N LEU A 27 -2.21 -5.79 3.14
CA LEU A 27 -1.37 -5.47 4.29
C LEU A 27 0.10 -5.77 4.01
N LEU A 28 0.40 -6.95 3.47
CA LEU A 28 1.77 -7.37 3.19
C LEU A 28 2.43 -6.44 2.16
N SER A 29 1.69 -6.02 1.12
CA SER A 29 2.14 -5.01 0.15
C SER A 29 2.29 -3.61 0.74
N SER A 30 1.78 -3.32 1.94
CA SER A 30 1.96 -2.03 2.60
C SER A 30 3.17 -2.01 3.55
N LEU A 31 3.64 -3.18 4.02
CA LEU A 31 4.67 -3.31 5.06
C LEU A 31 6.08 -2.93 4.60
N CYS A 32 6.57 -3.49 3.48
CA CYS A 32 7.92 -3.23 3.02
C CYS A 32 8.01 -3.14 1.50
N LEU A 33 9.09 -2.53 0.99
CA LEU A 33 9.28 -2.36 -0.45
C LEU A 33 9.37 -3.72 -1.16
N VAL A 34 10.08 -4.67 -0.56
CA VAL A 34 10.34 -5.99 -1.16
C VAL A 34 9.04 -6.77 -1.35
N SER A 35 8.16 -6.79 -0.33
CA SER A 35 6.84 -7.43 -0.46
C SER A 35 5.96 -6.72 -1.47
N SER A 36 6.03 -5.39 -1.55
CA SER A 36 5.30 -4.60 -2.54
C SER A 36 5.72 -4.94 -3.97
N LEU A 37 7.04 -5.02 -4.22
CA LEU A 37 7.58 -5.39 -5.53
C LEU A 37 7.16 -6.81 -5.91
N TYR A 38 7.28 -7.76 -4.98
CA TYR A 38 6.85 -9.14 -5.21
C TYR A 38 5.38 -9.21 -5.60
N ILE A 39 4.50 -8.61 -4.78
CA ILE A 39 3.05 -8.62 -5.04
C ILE A 39 2.71 -7.92 -6.35
N TYR A 40 3.36 -6.81 -6.70
CA TYR A 40 3.10 -6.10 -7.94
C TYR A 40 3.39 -6.94 -9.21
N PHE A 41 4.44 -7.76 -9.20
CA PHE A 41 4.82 -8.58 -10.36
C PHE A 41 4.14 -9.96 -10.40
N PHE A 42 3.83 -10.55 -9.24
CA PHE A 42 3.28 -11.91 -9.15
C PHE A 42 1.76 -11.96 -9.01
N GLU A 43 1.13 -10.90 -8.50
CA GLU A 43 -0.33 -10.84 -8.47
C GLU A 43 -0.87 -10.48 -9.85
N GLN A 44 -1.76 -11.32 -10.40
CA GLN A 44 -2.43 -11.08 -11.68
C GLN A 44 -3.96 -11.09 -11.58
N ALA A 45 -4.52 -11.73 -10.55
CA ALA A 45 -5.97 -11.84 -10.38
C ALA A 45 -6.60 -10.58 -9.79
N ASN A 46 -5.90 -9.89 -8.87
CA ASN A 46 -6.48 -8.74 -8.17
C ASN A 46 -5.80 -7.41 -8.48
N VAL A 47 -6.48 -6.56 -9.26
CA VAL A 47 -6.05 -5.19 -9.60
C VAL A 47 -5.94 -4.29 -8.36
N TYR A 48 -6.76 -4.52 -7.33
CA TYR A 48 -6.69 -3.75 -6.08
C TYR A 48 -5.37 -3.99 -5.35
N CYS A 49 -4.96 -5.25 -5.15
CA CYS A 49 -3.71 -5.59 -4.48
C CYS A 49 -2.50 -5.01 -5.23
N ARG A 50 -2.51 -5.08 -6.57
CA ARG A 50 -1.47 -4.47 -7.41
C ARG A 50 -1.44 -2.96 -7.31
N ALA A 51 -2.60 -2.31 -7.27
CA ALA A 51 -2.68 -0.86 -7.11
C ALA A 51 -2.14 -0.40 -5.74
N VAL A 52 -2.48 -1.12 -4.67
CA VAL A 52 -1.95 -0.88 -3.31
C VAL A 52 -0.43 -1.07 -3.28
N ALA A 53 0.08 -2.15 -3.87
CA ALA A 53 1.50 -2.42 -3.99
C ALA A 53 2.25 -1.32 -4.76
N LEU A 54 1.74 -0.90 -5.92
CA LEU A 54 2.34 0.15 -6.73
C LEU A 54 2.30 1.52 -6.02
N GLN A 55 1.22 1.82 -5.29
CA GLN A 55 1.15 3.02 -4.45
C GLN A 55 2.22 3.00 -3.36
N ASN A 56 2.45 1.85 -2.73
CA ASN A 56 3.47 1.72 -1.68
C ASN A 56 4.90 1.87 -2.25
N ILE A 57 5.17 1.29 -3.42
CA ILE A 57 6.44 1.45 -4.15
C ILE A 57 6.69 2.93 -4.47
N MET A 58 5.70 3.61 -5.05
CA MET A 58 5.82 5.03 -5.41
C MET A 58 6.07 5.93 -4.19
N LEU A 59 5.31 5.74 -3.11
CA LEU A 59 5.50 6.50 -1.88
C LEU A 59 6.83 6.20 -1.21
N PHE A 60 7.31 4.96 -1.26
CA PHE A 60 8.63 4.62 -0.77
C PHE A 60 9.72 5.42 -1.51
N TYR A 61 9.71 5.43 -2.84
CA TYR A 61 10.70 6.19 -3.60
C TYR A 61 10.59 7.70 -3.39
N LEU A 62 9.38 8.24 -3.27
CA LEU A 62 9.17 9.66 -2.95
C LEU A 62 9.78 10.02 -1.59
N PHE A 63 9.46 9.25 -0.55
CA PHE A 63 10.04 9.44 0.78
C PHE A 63 11.55 9.20 0.78
N PHE A 64 12.04 8.19 0.08
CA PHE A 64 13.48 7.96 0.00
C PHE A 64 14.23 9.11 -0.68
N ALA A 65 13.69 9.68 -1.76
CA ALA A 65 14.27 10.84 -2.43
C ALA A 65 14.32 12.08 -1.50
N LEU A 66 13.22 12.36 -0.79
CA LEU A 66 13.17 13.45 0.20
C LEU A 66 14.13 13.20 1.37
N PHE A 67 14.24 11.96 1.83
CA PHE A 67 15.18 11.56 2.87
C PHE A 67 16.63 11.83 2.44
N VAL A 68 17.02 11.40 1.25
CA VAL A 68 18.38 11.64 0.71
C VAL A 68 18.64 13.13 0.58
N PHE A 69 17.68 13.90 0.07
CA PHE A 69 17.81 15.35 -0.05
C PHE A 69 18.06 16.00 1.33
N ILE A 70 17.21 15.72 2.32
CA ILE A 70 17.37 16.25 3.68
C ILE A 70 18.71 15.80 4.27
N LEU A 71 19.09 14.53 4.13
CA LEU A 71 20.35 14.00 4.64
C LEU A 71 21.56 14.73 4.04
N THR A 72 21.57 14.97 2.72
CA THR A 72 22.63 15.74 2.07
C THR A 72 22.65 17.20 2.52
N SER A 73 21.48 17.82 2.76
CA SER A 73 21.39 19.17 3.30
C SER A 73 21.88 19.27 4.75
N ILE A 74 21.65 18.25 5.59
CA ILE A 74 22.24 18.17 6.94
C ILE A 74 23.76 18.18 6.84
N LEU A 75 24.33 17.35 5.96
CA LEU A 75 25.78 17.24 5.80
C LEU A 75 26.40 18.56 5.29
N ALA A 76 25.66 19.33 4.50
CA ALA A 76 26.13 20.59 3.91
C ALA A 76 25.92 21.83 4.81
N PHE A 77 24.81 21.92 5.53
CA PHE A 77 24.38 23.15 6.23
C PHE A 77 24.25 23.00 7.76
N GLY A 78 24.19 21.78 8.28
CA GLY A 78 24.15 21.48 9.72
C GLY A 78 22.89 21.90 10.49
N MET A 79 22.86 21.53 11.78
CA MET A 79 21.98 21.95 12.90
C MET A 79 20.46 22.03 12.63
N VAL A 80 19.99 23.02 11.85
CA VAL A 80 18.54 23.23 11.61
C VAL A 80 17.90 22.08 10.84
N TRP A 81 18.66 21.45 9.96
CA TRP A 81 18.19 20.34 9.14
C TRP A 81 17.96 19.03 9.93
N GLU A 82 18.57 18.89 11.11
CA GLU A 82 18.34 17.73 11.98
C GLU A 82 16.91 17.72 12.55
N TYR A 83 16.39 18.89 12.94
CA TYR A 83 14.99 19.02 13.39
C TYR A 83 14.00 18.74 12.27
N ILE A 84 14.30 19.22 11.06
CA ILE A 84 13.50 18.93 9.85
C ILE A 84 13.45 17.43 9.61
N MET A 85 14.57 16.73 9.83
CA MET A 85 14.67 15.28 9.68
C MET A 85 13.80 14.52 10.68
N PHE A 86 13.77 14.94 11.95
CA PHE A 86 12.85 14.34 12.94
C PHE A 86 11.38 14.54 12.59
N VAL A 87 10.99 15.76 12.19
CA VAL A 87 9.62 16.06 11.74
C VAL A 87 9.25 15.21 10.51
N TYR A 88 10.18 15.11 9.56
CA TYR A 88 10.03 14.31 8.36
C TYR A 88 9.79 12.82 8.68
N VAL A 89 10.59 12.23 9.57
CA VAL A 89 10.42 10.82 10.01
C VAL A 89 9.05 10.63 10.65
N GLY A 90 8.59 11.57 11.48
CA GLY A 90 7.26 11.55 12.08
C GLY A 90 6.15 11.54 11.04
N ILE A 91 6.22 12.42 10.03
CA ILE A 91 5.24 12.48 8.93
C ILE A 91 5.25 11.19 8.11
N ALA A 92 6.43 10.66 7.78
CA ALA A 92 6.55 9.42 7.01
C ALA A 92 5.95 8.21 7.77
N LEU A 93 6.15 8.15 9.09
CA LEU A 93 5.58 7.11 9.95
C LEU A 93 4.05 7.21 10.00
N ILE A 94 3.49 8.41 10.19
CA ILE A 94 2.05 8.64 10.16
C ILE A 94 1.46 8.24 8.80
N ALA A 95 2.10 8.66 7.70
CA ALA A 95 1.67 8.31 6.36
C ALA A 95 1.63 6.79 6.14
N LYS A 96 2.62 6.05 6.65
CA LYS A 96 2.65 4.58 6.58
C LYS A 96 1.54 3.92 7.37
N VAL A 97 1.26 4.40 8.58
CA VAL A 97 0.13 3.89 9.39
C VAL A 97 -1.20 4.13 8.66
N VAL A 98 -1.41 5.33 8.13
CA VAL A 98 -2.62 5.67 7.37
C VAL A 98 -2.78 4.76 6.15
N GLN A 99 -1.71 4.50 5.40
CA GLN A 99 -1.77 3.56 4.27
C GLN A 99 -2.18 2.14 4.69
N MET A 100 -1.61 1.62 5.79
CA MET A 100 -1.97 0.29 6.30
C MET A 100 -3.44 0.23 6.73
N VAL A 101 -3.96 1.28 7.39
CA VAL A 101 -5.36 1.36 7.80
C VAL A 101 -6.29 1.42 6.58
N ILE A 102 -5.96 2.23 5.56
CA ILE A 102 -6.73 2.30 4.33
C ILE A 102 -6.71 0.95 3.60
N ALA A 103 -5.55 0.29 3.50
CA ALA A 103 -5.44 -1.04 2.91
C ALA A 103 -6.33 -2.06 3.64
N ALA A 104 -6.30 -2.07 4.98
CA ALA A 104 -7.12 -2.97 5.79
C ALA A 104 -8.63 -2.70 5.62
N LEU A 105 -9.07 -1.44 5.67
CA LEU A 105 -10.49 -1.08 5.57
C LEU A 105 -11.05 -1.34 4.18
N PHE A 106 -10.28 -1.04 3.13
CA PHE A 106 -10.76 -1.14 1.74
C PHE A 106 -10.53 -2.50 1.09
N SER A 107 -9.74 -3.38 1.70
CA SER A 107 -9.51 -4.76 1.22
C SER A 107 -10.78 -5.58 1.02
N LYS A 108 -11.82 -5.38 1.85
CA LYS A 108 -13.11 -6.06 1.71
C LYS A 108 -13.96 -5.53 0.56
N SER A 109 -13.79 -4.25 0.23
CA SER A 109 -14.56 -3.56 -0.81
C SER A 109 -13.86 -3.53 -2.16
N GLU A 110 -12.58 -3.94 -2.21
CA GLU A 110 -11.68 -3.82 -3.38
C GLU A 110 -11.64 -2.40 -3.98
N ARG A 111 -12.13 -1.39 -3.25
CA ARG A 111 -12.20 -0.01 -3.70
C ARG A 111 -10.87 0.66 -3.40
N PHE A 112 -10.09 0.90 -4.44
CA PHE A 112 -8.82 1.61 -4.31
C PHE A 112 -9.06 3.09 -3.99
N ILE A 113 -8.49 3.55 -2.88
CA ILE A 113 -8.40 4.97 -2.52
C ILE A 113 -6.93 5.36 -2.55
N GLY A 114 -6.49 5.87 -3.69
CA GLY A 114 -5.17 6.43 -3.88
C GLY A 114 -5.11 7.93 -3.61
N ILE A 115 -3.91 8.49 -3.56
CA ILE A 115 -3.70 9.93 -3.41
C ILE A 115 -4.23 10.64 -4.69
N PRO A 116 -5.09 11.68 -4.59
CA PRO A 116 -5.94 12.16 -5.70
C PRO A 116 -5.30 12.59 -7.05
N PRO A 117 -4.01 12.92 -7.23
CA PRO A 117 -3.44 13.10 -8.58
C PRO A 117 -2.74 11.85 -9.14
N ILE A 118 -2.38 10.88 -8.28
CA ILE A 118 -1.60 9.69 -8.67
C ILE A 118 -2.52 8.47 -8.81
N SER A 119 -3.68 8.50 -8.16
CA SER A 119 -4.64 7.39 -8.10
C SER A 119 -5.07 6.86 -9.48
N THR A 120 -5.33 7.75 -10.44
CA THR A 120 -5.74 7.40 -11.81
C THR A 120 -4.59 6.79 -12.61
N PHE A 121 -3.36 7.28 -12.43
CA PHE A 121 -2.18 6.69 -13.06
C PHE A 121 -1.87 5.29 -12.50
N ILE A 122 -2.01 5.12 -11.19
CA ILE A 122 -1.83 3.83 -10.50
C ILE A 122 -2.87 2.83 -11.02
N LEU A 123 -4.15 3.22 -11.11
CA LEU A 123 -5.20 2.34 -11.61
C LEU A 123 -4.94 1.92 -13.06
N ASN A 124 -4.56 2.86 -13.92
CA ASN A 124 -4.27 2.57 -15.32
C ASN A 124 -3.07 1.63 -15.47
N LYS A 125 -2.00 1.81 -14.69
CA LYS A 125 -0.84 0.90 -14.69
C LYS A 125 -1.16 -0.46 -14.11
N ALA A 126 -1.92 -0.51 -13.02
CA ALA A 126 -2.34 -1.77 -12.38
C ALA A 126 -3.32 -2.57 -13.23
N SER A 127 -4.10 -1.92 -14.10
CA SER A 127 -5.06 -2.58 -15.00
C SER A 127 -4.46 -2.98 -16.36
N ALA A 128 -3.26 -2.49 -16.70
CA ALA A 128 -2.68 -2.62 -18.05
C ALA A 128 -1.64 -3.74 -18.22
N LEU A 129 -1.16 -4.37 -17.14
CA LEU A 129 -0.52 -5.70 -17.23
C LEU A 129 -1.49 -6.78 -16.79
#